data_AF-A0A9P8T6H4-F1
#
_entry.id   AF-A0A9P8T6H4-F1
#
_cell.length_a   1.000
_cell.length_b   1.000
_cell.length_c   1.000
_cell.angle_alpha   90.00
_cell.angle_beta   90.00
_cell.angle_gamma   90.00
#
_symmetry.space_group_name_H-M   'P 1'
#
loop_
_entity.id
_entity.type
_entity.pdbx_description
1 polymer ?
#
loop_
_entity_poly.entity_id
_entity_poly.type
_entity_poly.pdbx_seq_one_letter_code
_entity_poly.pdbx_strand_id
1 'polypeptide(L)'
;MYATADLDSLPTEDDPSVNVDELWRVVCALVHDYVAENELSRVLDRVENSPSLLQQLALLAGVLKTNSPHELRRVHSARFAHALETLLARLDVSLVFGSSQIVTVFYTLLHDISGVVDTTGAVLLKLVHRVATVASMNASFYYLHYFTLKQLFAQQKYRDIAQLAPLLARHSHIEPAFLTKDAIFQSYAILAKSLMNTGHYGSAHDQFQILFKLPVSRPQNVLQNVVSIYAINTVLADNKRHTNLVKYGGLVDPHCCHLVQSLQTSQPTHFYQTVETLAKEYSDLVPQVFDDLRAKMRLRILQTHLELYKVVRLTTLESIDQFPDTKQFLEHHGYVFDNDILSVPEPRETAQTIDNKTLVAAITSLDRIAAKTSQTAQLKEAQKLRKQNSIA
;
A
#
# COMPACT_ATOMS: atom_id res chain seq x y z
N MET A 1 24.20 25.93 33.60
CA MET A 1 24.68 27.32 33.74
C MET A 1 25.76 27.57 32.68
N TYR A 2 25.37 27.95 31.46
CA TYR A 2 26.26 28.07 30.27
C TYR A 2 26.39 29.52 29.74
N ALA A 3 26.11 30.52 30.58
CA ALA A 3 25.86 31.91 30.15
C ALA A 3 27.06 32.65 29.50
N THR A 4 28.25 32.03 29.44
CA THR A 4 29.48 32.63 28.86
C THR A 4 30.22 31.69 27.91
N ALA A 5 29.62 30.55 27.54
CA ALA A 5 30.26 29.58 26.65
C ALA A 5 30.11 29.98 25.18
N ASP A 6 31.19 29.88 24.41
CA ASP A 6 31.14 29.84 22.95
C ASP A 6 30.75 28.44 22.45
N LEU A 7 30.46 28.29 21.15
CA LEU A 7 30.08 27.00 20.56
C LEU A 7 31.15 25.90 20.76
N ASP A 8 32.42 26.28 20.93
CA ASP A 8 33.56 25.38 21.11
C ASP A 8 33.69 24.86 22.55
N SER A 9 33.24 25.61 23.54
CA SER A 9 33.36 25.28 24.96
C SER A 9 32.13 24.56 25.54
N LEU A 10 31.07 24.38 24.74
CA LEU A 10 29.91 23.61 25.17
C LEU A 10 30.22 22.11 25.31
N PRO A 11 29.70 21.45 26.35
CA PRO A 11 29.80 20.00 26.46
C PRO A 11 28.96 19.31 25.38
N THR A 12 29.29 18.04 25.09
CA THR A 12 28.52 17.22 24.15
C THR A 12 27.39 16.50 24.86
N GLU A 13 26.36 16.12 24.11
CA GLU A 13 25.22 15.33 24.59
C GLU A 13 25.60 13.92 25.11
N ASP A 14 26.81 13.45 24.82
CA ASP A 14 27.34 12.17 25.29
C ASP A 14 27.76 12.21 26.77
N ASP A 15 27.91 13.39 27.36
CA ASP A 15 28.26 13.53 28.77
C ASP A 15 27.01 13.28 29.65
N PRO A 16 27.02 12.24 30.51
CA PRO A 16 25.86 11.87 31.33
C PRO A 16 25.49 12.92 32.39
N SER A 17 26.36 13.88 32.67
CA SER A 17 26.09 14.99 33.59
C SER A 17 25.35 16.16 32.94
N VAL A 18 25.21 16.15 31.61
CA VAL A 18 24.60 17.23 30.85
C VAL A 18 23.08 17.10 30.81
N ASN A 19 22.40 18.19 31.16
CA ASN A 19 20.98 18.35 30.86
C ASN A 19 20.81 18.70 29.38
N VAL A 20 20.36 17.73 28.58
CA VAL A 20 20.16 17.85 27.12
C VAL A 20 19.23 19.02 26.75
N ASP A 21 18.14 19.24 27.50
CA ASP A 21 17.21 20.32 27.20
C ASP A 21 17.80 21.71 27.50
N GLU A 22 18.64 21.83 28.54
CA GLU A 22 19.38 23.07 28.81
C GLU A 22 20.44 23.32 27.75
N LEU A 23 21.21 22.28 27.38
CA LEU A 23 22.21 22.35 26.32
C LEU A 23 21.57 22.76 24.99
N TRP A 24 20.44 22.16 24.62
CA TRP A 24 19.72 22.48 23.39
C TRP A 24 19.34 23.95 23.30
N ARG A 25 18.79 24.55 24.36
CA ARG A 25 18.42 25.97 24.38
C ARG A 25 19.62 26.89 24.14
N VAL A 26 20.75 26.57 24.77
CA VAL A 26 21.98 27.36 24.64
C VAL A 26 22.56 27.22 23.25
N VAL A 27 22.61 26.00 22.71
CA VAL A 27 23.05 25.73 21.34
C VAL A 27 22.20 26.51 20.34
N CYS A 28 20.87 26.47 20.45
CA CYS A 28 20.01 27.22 19.52
C CYS A 28 20.25 28.73 19.56
N ALA A 29 20.49 29.32 20.74
CA ALA A 29 20.79 30.74 20.87
C ALA A 29 22.12 31.09 20.19
N LEU A 30 23.19 30.37 20.52
CA LEU A 30 24.52 30.63 19.95
C LEU A 30 24.57 30.36 18.44
N VAL A 31 23.87 29.34 17.96
CA VAL A 31 23.78 29.04 16.52
C VAL A 31 23.06 30.14 15.77
N HIS A 32 22.00 30.72 16.34
CA HIS A 32 21.28 31.82 15.69
C HIS A 32 22.23 32.99 15.39
N ASP A 33 23.00 33.41 16.39
CA ASP A 33 23.97 34.49 16.27
C ASP A 33 25.10 34.10 15.30
N TYR A 34 25.65 32.89 15.44
CA TYR A 34 26.74 32.40 14.59
C TYR A 34 26.36 32.34 13.11
N VAL A 35 25.16 31.86 12.78
CA VAL A 35 24.68 31.78 11.39
C VAL A 35 24.40 33.16 10.81
N ALA A 36 23.94 34.12 11.63
CA ALA A 36 23.70 35.49 11.19
C ALA A 36 25.00 36.27 10.90
N GLU A 37 26.07 35.98 11.64
CA GLU A 37 27.34 36.71 11.58
C GLU A 37 28.36 36.12 10.59
N ASN A 38 28.14 34.91 10.06
CA ASN A 38 29.13 34.20 9.24
C ASN A 38 28.60 33.82 7.86
N GLU A 39 29.51 33.79 6.88
CA GLU A 39 29.23 33.29 5.54
C GLU A 39 28.87 31.79 5.56
N LEU A 40 27.98 31.39 4.64
CA LEU A 40 27.46 30.02 4.54
C LEU A 40 28.58 28.96 4.46
N SER A 41 29.67 29.21 3.73
CA SER A 41 30.83 28.31 3.66
C SER A 41 31.40 27.99 5.04
N ARG A 42 31.57 29.02 5.88
CA ARG A 42 32.14 28.89 7.23
C ARG A 42 31.16 28.19 8.19
N VAL A 43 29.86 28.38 7.98
CA VAL A 43 28.82 27.65 8.72
C VAL A 43 28.84 26.16 8.37
N LEU A 44 28.99 25.81 7.09
CA LEU A 44 29.08 24.41 6.66
C LEU A 44 30.37 23.72 7.11
N ASP A 45 31.51 24.42 7.08
CA ASP A 45 32.76 23.93 7.67
C ASP A 45 32.56 23.58 9.15
N ARG A 46 31.78 24.40 9.87
CA ARG A 46 31.47 24.15 11.28
C ARG A 46 30.56 22.94 11.48
N VAL A 47 29.55 22.75 10.62
CA VAL A 47 28.70 21.56 10.66
C VAL A 47 29.53 20.29 10.51
N GLU A 48 30.41 20.25 9.51
CA GLU A 48 31.23 19.08 9.19
C GLU A 48 32.22 18.72 10.32
N ASN A 49 32.71 19.73 11.06
CA ASN A 49 33.71 19.55 12.11
C ASN A 49 33.13 19.53 13.54
N SER A 50 31.84 19.77 13.72
CA SER A 50 31.22 19.78 15.05
C SER A 50 31.18 18.37 15.65
N PRO A 51 31.66 18.14 16.88
CA PRO A 51 31.53 16.86 17.55
C PRO A 51 30.11 16.59 18.07
N SER A 52 29.31 17.64 18.31
CA SER A 52 27.94 17.54 18.82
C SER A 52 26.91 17.45 17.68
N LEU A 53 26.03 16.44 17.73
CA LEU A 53 24.87 16.28 16.84
C LEU A 53 23.84 17.38 17.06
N LEU A 54 23.68 17.86 18.31
CA LEU A 54 22.78 18.99 18.60
C LEU A 54 23.25 20.26 17.89
N GLN A 55 24.56 20.55 17.93
CA GLN A 55 25.12 21.68 17.20
C GLN A 55 24.96 21.49 15.68
N GLN A 56 25.26 20.30 15.14
CA GLN A 56 25.08 20.02 13.71
C GLN A 56 23.63 20.22 13.25
N LEU A 57 22.67 19.68 14.02
CA LEU A 57 21.25 19.80 13.75
C LEU A 57 20.80 21.26 13.77
N ALA A 58 21.18 22.00 14.83
CA ALA A 58 20.83 23.40 14.97
C ALA A 58 21.44 24.25 13.85
N LEU A 59 22.71 24.04 13.50
CA LEU A 59 23.40 24.78 12.44
C LEU A 59 22.74 24.54 11.08
N LEU A 60 22.46 23.28 10.71
CA LEU A 60 21.76 22.97 9.45
C LEU A 60 20.35 23.57 9.40
N ALA A 61 19.61 23.51 10.52
CA ALA A 61 18.30 24.16 10.60
C ALA A 61 18.40 25.70 10.52
N GLY A 62 19.44 26.28 11.12
CA GLY A 62 19.75 27.71 11.04
C GLY A 62 20.03 28.15 9.60
N VAL A 63 20.84 27.38 8.87
CA VAL A 63 21.18 27.62 7.45
C VAL A 63 19.92 27.72 6.59
N LEU A 64 18.97 26.79 6.74
CA LEU A 64 17.72 26.81 5.97
C LEU A 64 16.80 27.99 6.32
N LYS A 65 16.85 28.47 7.56
CA LYS A 65 16.05 29.62 8.00
C LYS A 65 16.59 30.95 7.50
N THR A 66 17.90 31.09 7.41
CA THR A 66 18.55 32.37 7.06
C THR A 66 18.85 32.52 5.57
N ASN A 67 19.08 31.43 4.84
CA ASN A 67 19.46 31.48 3.44
C ASN A 67 18.28 31.16 2.53
N SER A 68 18.23 31.79 1.35
CA SER A 68 17.19 31.44 0.38
C SER A 68 17.44 30.04 -0.20
N PRO A 69 16.37 29.26 -0.50
CA PRO A 69 16.51 27.97 -1.18
C PRO A 69 17.29 28.05 -2.51
N HIS A 70 17.24 29.21 -3.17
CA HIS A 70 17.95 29.45 -4.43
C HIS A 70 19.47 29.59 -4.24
N GLU A 71 19.93 30.24 -3.17
CA GLU A 71 21.36 30.36 -2.84
C GLU A 71 21.96 29.01 -2.49
N LEU A 72 21.25 28.24 -1.65
CA LEU A 72 21.66 26.88 -1.27
C LEU A 72 21.80 25.96 -2.48
N ARG A 73 20.84 26.01 -3.43
CA ARG A 73 20.88 25.19 -4.65
C ARG A 73 22.08 25.51 -5.56
N ARG A 74 22.50 26.78 -5.64
CA ARG A 74 23.49 27.26 -6.62
C ARG A 74 24.93 27.03 -6.20
N VAL A 75 25.27 27.23 -4.93
CA VAL A 75 26.68 27.35 -4.51
C VAL A 75 27.10 26.23 -3.54
N HIS A 76 26.17 25.70 -2.74
CA HIS A 76 26.53 24.78 -1.64
C HIS A 76 25.68 23.50 -1.59
N SER A 77 24.88 23.21 -2.60
CA SER A 77 23.91 22.11 -2.59
C SER A 77 24.54 20.75 -2.27
N ALA A 78 25.67 20.43 -2.90
CA ALA A 78 26.38 19.17 -2.66
C ALA A 78 26.98 19.08 -1.24
N ARG A 79 27.57 20.18 -0.73
CA ARG A 79 28.13 20.21 0.63
C ARG A 79 27.04 20.13 1.70
N PHE A 80 25.98 20.90 1.55
CA PHE A 80 24.82 20.85 2.43
C PHE A 80 24.16 19.46 2.42
N ALA A 81 24.00 18.86 1.23
CA ALA A 81 23.51 17.49 1.08
C ALA A 81 24.38 16.48 1.83
N HIS A 82 25.70 16.55 1.65
CA HIS A 82 26.64 15.67 2.32
C HIS A 82 26.62 15.82 3.85
N ALA A 83 26.58 17.05 4.35
CA ALA A 83 26.48 17.34 5.77
C ALA A 83 25.17 16.79 6.37
N LEU A 84 24.06 16.95 5.66
CA LEU A 84 22.77 16.41 6.06
C LEU A 84 22.75 14.88 6.05
N GLU A 85 23.27 14.22 5.01
CA GLU A 85 23.34 12.76 4.95
C GLU A 85 24.23 12.20 6.07
N THR A 86 25.33 12.89 6.39
CA THR A 86 26.23 12.55 7.50
C THR A 86 25.51 12.67 8.84
N LEU A 87 24.77 13.76 9.07
CA LEU A 87 23.96 13.94 10.26
C LEU A 87 22.93 12.81 10.38
N LEU A 88 22.14 12.55 9.33
CA LEU A 88 21.10 11.51 9.34
C LEU A 88 21.66 10.10 9.59
N ALA A 89 22.85 9.80 9.06
CA ALA A 89 23.52 8.53 9.27
C ALA A 89 23.99 8.33 10.72
N ARG A 90 24.44 9.40 11.38
CA ARG A 90 24.99 9.38 12.75
C ARG A 90 23.98 9.74 13.84
N LEU A 91 22.82 10.26 13.46
CA LEU A 91 21.79 10.79 14.35
C LEU A 91 21.45 9.79 15.47
N ASP A 92 21.58 10.18 16.74
CA ASP A 92 21.03 9.37 17.83
C ASP A 92 19.51 9.55 17.87
N VAL A 93 18.80 8.44 17.65
CA VAL A 93 17.34 8.41 17.64
C VAL A 93 16.79 8.66 19.04
N SER A 94 17.46 8.18 20.09
CA SER A 94 17.02 8.36 21.48
C SER A 94 17.06 9.84 21.87
N LEU A 95 18.12 10.53 21.47
CA LEU A 95 18.31 11.96 21.68
C LEU A 95 17.22 12.79 20.97
N VAL A 96 17.03 12.55 19.67
CA VAL A 96 16.14 13.38 18.85
C VAL A 96 14.68 13.13 19.16
N PHE A 97 14.27 11.86 19.29
CA PHE A 97 12.87 11.50 19.54
C PHE A 97 12.52 11.46 21.03
N GLY A 98 13.50 11.63 21.91
CA GLY A 98 13.31 11.76 23.37
C GLY A 98 12.93 13.18 23.84
N SER A 99 13.19 14.21 23.04
CA SER A 99 12.86 15.61 23.36
C SER A 99 11.94 16.23 22.31
N SER A 100 10.81 16.79 22.76
CA SER A 100 9.80 17.40 21.89
C SER A 100 10.32 18.65 21.15
N GLN A 101 11.30 19.35 21.73
CA GLN A 101 11.90 20.53 21.11
C GLN A 101 12.86 20.14 19.98
N ILE A 102 13.68 19.11 20.22
CA ILE A 102 14.66 18.62 19.24
C ILE A 102 13.94 17.97 18.06
N VAL A 103 12.92 17.13 18.31
CA VAL A 103 12.15 16.48 17.24
C VAL A 103 11.43 17.51 16.36
N THR A 104 10.92 18.60 16.94
CA THR A 104 10.26 19.69 16.21
C THR A 104 11.22 20.35 15.22
N VAL A 105 12.45 20.66 15.65
CA VAL A 105 13.48 21.25 14.77
C VAL A 105 13.96 20.25 13.74
N PHE A 106 14.11 18.98 14.11
CA PHE A 106 14.42 17.92 13.16
C PHE A 106 13.36 17.76 12.06
N TYR A 107 12.07 17.80 12.41
CA TYR A 107 11.00 17.75 11.41
C TYR A 107 10.91 19.01 10.56
N THR A 108 11.21 20.18 11.13
CA THR A 108 11.34 21.42 10.36
C THR A 108 12.45 21.28 9.32
N LEU A 109 13.64 20.81 9.74
CA LEU A 109 14.76 20.53 8.85
C LEU A 109 14.34 19.57 7.73
N LEU A 110 13.73 18.42 8.07
CA LEU A 110 13.24 17.45 7.06
C LEU A 110 12.19 18.06 6.12
N HIS A 111 11.31 18.92 6.61
CA HIS A 111 10.30 19.55 5.77
C HIS A 111 10.94 20.49 4.74
N ASP A 112 11.83 21.37 5.21
CA ASP A 112 12.40 22.46 4.43
C ASP A 112 13.40 21.96 3.37
N ILE A 113 14.05 20.81 3.60
CA ILE A 113 14.95 20.19 2.61
C ILE A 113 14.23 19.67 1.36
N SER A 114 12.90 19.42 1.42
CA SER A 114 12.14 18.79 0.34
C SER A 114 12.08 19.59 -0.97
N GLY A 115 12.64 20.81 -0.95
CA GLY A 115 12.87 21.64 -2.13
C GLY A 115 14.31 22.16 -2.25
N VAL A 116 15.30 21.60 -1.57
CA VAL A 116 16.70 22.09 -1.64
C VAL A 116 17.65 20.99 -2.12
N VAL A 117 17.45 19.76 -1.64
CA VAL A 117 18.30 18.62 -1.95
C VAL A 117 17.44 17.40 -2.23
N ASP A 118 17.81 16.63 -3.24
CA ASP A 118 17.32 15.27 -3.42
C ASP A 118 17.95 14.39 -2.33
N THR A 119 17.43 14.45 -1.10
CA THR A 119 17.90 13.54 -0.05
C THR A 119 17.67 12.10 -0.49
N THR A 120 18.73 11.29 -0.42
CA THR A 120 18.67 9.89 -0.83
C THR A 120 17.64 9.16 0.04
N GLY A 121 16.55 8.67 -0.57
CA GLY A 121 15.49 7.95 0.14
C GLY A 121 16.01 6.75 0.95
N ALA A 122 17.15 6.17 0.55
CA ALA A 122 17.85 5.11 1.27
C ALA A 122 18.37 5.54 2.66
N VAL A 123 18.80 6.79 2.85
CA VAL A 123 19.26 7.29 4.16
C VAL A 123 18.07 7.44 5.11
N LEU A 124 16.97 8.01 4.62
CA LEU A 124 15.71 8.13 5.36
C LEU A 124 15.14 6.75 5.73
N LEU A 125 15.20 5.79 4.80
CA LEU A 125 14.78 4.40 5.04
C LEU A 125 15.59 3.76 6.17
N LYS A 126 16.92 3.90 6.16
CA LYS A 126 17.78 3.41 7.26
C LYS A 126 17.41 4.05 8.59
N LEU A 127 17.10 5.35 8.60
CA LEU A 127 16.68 6.04 9.83
C LEU A 127 15.34 5.52 10.35
N VAL A 128 14.35 5.29 9.47
CA VAL A 128 13.07 4.66 9.84
C VAL A 128 13.30 3.28 10.47
N HIS A 129 14.18 2.46 9.89
CA HIS A 129 14.53 1.17 10.49
C HIS A 129 15.18 1.31 11.87
N ARG A 130 16.07 2.28 12.08
CA ARG A 130 16.69 2.55 13.39
C ARG A 130 15.66 3.00 14.43
N VAL A 131 14.64 3.79 14.04
CA VAL A 131 13.52 4.13 14.92
C VAL A 131 12.73 2.88 15.30
N ALA A 132 12.48 2.00 14.34
CA ALA A 132 11.74 0.77 14.57
C ALA A 132 12.45 -0.26 15.46
N THR A 133 13.79 -0.19 15.61
CA THR A 133 14.53 -1.07 16.54
C THR A 133 14.44 -0.62 18.00
N VAL A 134 14.06 0.64 18.27
CA VAL A 134 13.92 1.17 19.62
C VAL A 134 12.52 0.84 20.15
N ALA A 135 12.44 -0.01 21.18
CA ALA A 135 11.16 -0.54 21.69
C ALA A 135 10.18 0.54 22.19
N SER A 136 10.69 1.65 22.75
CA SER A 136 9.84 2.77 23.18
C SER A 136 9.27 3.60 22.02
N MET A 137 9.81 3.44 20.82
CA MET A 137 9.49 4.28 19.66
C MET A 137 8.78 3.51 18.54
N ASN A 138 8.97 2.19 18.46
CA ASN A 138 8.44 1.36 17.37
C ASN A 138 6.91 1.22 17.32
N ALA A 139 6.20 1.68 18.37
CA ALA A 139 4.74 1.70 18.44
C ALA A 139 4.12 3.02 17.95
N SER A 140 4.95 4.02 17.59
CA SER A 140 4.50 5.37 17.26
C SER A 140 4.70 5.70 15.78
N PHE A 141 3.66 6.23 15.13
CA PHE A 141 3.76 6.79 13.80
C PHE A 141 4.26 8.25 13.86
N TYR A 142 5.53 8.45 13.50
CA TYR A 142 6.22 9.74 13.39
C TYR A 142 6.10 10.45 12.03
N TYR A 143 6.31 11.78 12.00
CA TYR A 143 6.42 12.56 10.76
C TYR A 143 7.50 12.02 9.80
N LEU A 144 8.60 11.50 10.36
CA LEU A 144 9.66 10.83 9.59
C LEU A 144 9.11 9.74 8.66
N HIS A 145 8.12 8.95 9.12
CA HIS A 145 7.53 7.89 8.29
C HIS A 145 6.82 8.48 7.08
N TYR A 146 5.96 9.48 7.30
CA TYR A 146 5.27 10.18 6.21
C TYR A 146 6.26 10.78 5.22
N PHE A 147 7.27 11.50 5.72
CA PHE A 147 8.27 12.14 4.88
C PHE A 147 9.05 11.12 4.03
N THR A 148 9.48 10.02 4.65
CA THR A 148 10.23 8.95 3.98
C THR A 148 9.38 8.28 2.89
N LEU A 149 8.11 7.97 3.19
CA LEU A 149 7.18 7.40 2.21
C LEU A 149 6.98 8.33 1.02
N LYS A 150 6.79 9.64 1.26
CA LYS A 150 6.62 10.65 0.22
C LYS A 150 7.84 10.71 -0.70
N GLN A 151 9.04 10.74 -0.14
CA GLN A 151 10.30 10.79 -0.90
C GLN A 151 10.53 9.52 -1.72
N LEU A 152 10.38 8.35 -1.11
CA LEU A 152 10.54 7.07 -1.81
C LEU A 152 9.51 6.91 -2.94
N PHE A 153 8.28 7.40 -2.74
CA PHE A 153 7.22 7.29 -3.74
C PHE A 153 7.51 8.19 -4.94
N ALA A 154 7.97 9.42 -4.70
CA ALA A 154 8.43 10.32 -5.77
C ALA A 154 9.60 9.72 -6.57
N GLN A 155 10.48 8.97 -5.91
CA GLN A 155 11.59 8.24 -6.53
C GLN A 155 11.18 6.87 -7.14
N GLN A 156 9.88 6.54 -7.13
CA GLN A 156 9.33 5.26 -7.60
C GLN A 156 9.97 4.02 -6.94
N LYS A 157 10.45 4.16 -5.70
CA LYS A 157 11.05 3.09 -4.89
C LYS A 157 9.98 2.25 -4.18
N TYR A 158 9.03 1.72 -4.95
CA TYR A 158 7.85 1.02 -4.41
C TYR A 158 8.21 -0.22 -3.57
N ARG A 159 9.28 -0.94 -3.93
CA ARG A 159 9.76 -2.10 -3.17
C ARG A 159 10.26 -1.71 -1.77
N ASP A 160 10.98 -0.60 -1.66
CA ASP A 160 11.49 -0.11 -0.38
C ASP A 160 10.33 0.33 0.52
N ILE A 161 9.30 0.95 -0.07
CA ILE A 161 8.06 1.28 0.66
C ILE A 161 7.32 0.02 1.12
N ALA A 162 7.18 -0.99 0.26
CA ALA A 162 6.48 -2.23 0.60
C ALA A 162 7.12 -2.95 1.80
N GLN A 163 8.46 -2.89 1.94
CA GLN A 163 9.20 -3.44 3.08
C GLN A 163 8.87 -2.73 4.41
N LEU A 164 8.36 -1.50 4.37
CA LEU A 164 7.92 -0.78 5.56
C LEU A 164 6.52 -1.19 6.04
N ALA A 165 5.72 -1.89 5.23
CA ALA A 165 4.34 -2.24 5.60
C ALA A 165 4.23 -3.01 6.93
N PRO A 166 5.08 -4.01 7.23
CA PRO A 166 5.04 -4.72 8.51
C PRO A 166 5.42 -3.84 9.71
N LEU A 167 6.22 -2.80 9.50
CA LEU A 167 6.59 -1.84 10.54
C LEU A 167 5.43 -0.89 10.81
N LEU A 168 4.84 -0.34 9.75
CA LEU A 168 3.74 0.61 9.84
C LEU A 168 2.46 -0.03 10.42
N ALA A 169 2.28 -1.34 10.26
CA ALA A 169 1.18 -2.10 10.84
C ALA A 169 1.25 -2.25 12.38
N ARG A 170 2.41 -1.99 13.00
CA ARG A 170 2.61 -2.15 14.45
C ARG A 170 2.25 -0.93 15.27
N HIS A 171 1.94 0.19 14.62
CA HIS A 171 1.72 1.44 15.33
C HIS A 171 0.39 1.46 16.08
N SER A 172 0.47 1.74 17.38
CA SER A 172 -0.68 1.98 18.26
C SER A 172 -0.84 3.45 18.62
N HIS A 173 0.17 4.27 18.38
CA HIS A 173 0.20 5.70 18.71
C HIS A 173 0.59 6.55 17.50
N ILE A 174 0.16 7.81 17.50
CA ILE A 174 0.55 8.82 16.51
C ILE A 174 1.26 9.91 17.27
N GLU A 175 2.48 10.24 16.84
CA GLU A 175 3.21 11.37 17.39
C GLU A 175 2.60 12.66 16.79
N PRO A 176 2.15 13.63 17.62
CA PRO A 176 1.36 14.76 17.14
C PRO A 176 2.16 15.87 16.46
N ALA A 177 3.49 15.94 16.64
CA ALA A 177 4.30 16.99 16.03
C ALA A 177 4.38 16.84 14.51
N PHE A 178 4.06 17.92 13.79
CA PHE A 178 4.10 18.03 12.32
C PHE A 178 3.17 17.10 11.53
N LEU A 179 2.55 16.10 12.16
CA LEU A 179 1.63 15.19 11.49
C LEU A 179 0.21 15.76 11.44
N THR A 180 -0.21 16.10 10.22
CA THR A 180 -1.62 16.39 9.95
C THR A 180 -2.39 15.10 9.67
N LYS A 181 -3.72 15.14 9.85
CA LYS A 181 -4.61 14.06 9.40
C LYS A 181 -4.40 13.73 7.91
N ASP A 182 -4.03 14.73 7.11
CA ASP A 182 -3.68 14.60 5.69
C ASP A 182 -2.40 13.82 5.44
N ALA A 183 -1.32 14.14 6.15
CA ALA A 183 -0.10 13.37 6.09
C ALA A 183 -0.32 11.88 6.44
N ILE A 184 -1.12 11.60 7.48
CA ILE A 184 -1.44 10.23 7.88
C ILE A 184 -2.22 9.51 6.78
N PHE A 185 -3.27 10.13 6.24
CA PHE A 185 -4.06 9.57 5.15
C PHE A 185 -3.21 9.28 3.90
N GLN A 186 -2.38 10.25 3.49
CA GLN A 186 -1.47 10.12 2.36
C GLN A 186 -0.46 8.97 2.58
N SER A 187 0.03 8.78 3.81
CA SER A 187 0.96 7.70 4.14
C SER A 187 0.37 6.32 3.83
N TYR A 188 -0.86 6.06 4.29
CA TYR A 188 -1.54 4.79 4.00
C TYR A 188 -1.91 4.65 2.52
N ALA A 189 -2.25 5.74 1.84
CA ALA A 189 -2.51 5.73 0.40
C ALA A 189 -1.25 5.37 -0.40
N ILE A 190 -0.11 5.99 -0.07
CA ILE A 190 1.20 5.70 -0.68
C ILE A 190 1.59 4.24 -0.43
N LEU A 191 1.41 3.75 0.81
CA LEU A 191 1.73 2.37 1.16
C LEU A 191 0.86 1.37 0.38
N ALA A 192 -0.45 1.59 0.30
CA ALA A 192 -1.37 0.75 -0.44
C ALA A 192 -1.03 0.70 -1.94
N LYS A 193 -0.80 1.86 -2.57
CA LYS A 193 -0.38 1.95 -3.97
C LYS A 193 0.96 1.26 -4.23
N SER A 194 1.93 1.43 -3.32
CA SER A 194 3.25 0.79 -3.46
C SER A 194 3.18 -0.73 -3.31
N LEU A 195 2.31 -1.24 -2.44
CA LEU A 195 2.03 -2.67 -2.33
C LEU A 195 1.36 -3.21 -3.61
N MET A 196 0.42 -2.47 -4.20
CA MET A 196 -0.14 -2.83 -5.51
C MET A 196 0.94 -2.86 -6.59
N ASN A 197 1.77 -1.82 -6.69
CA ASN A 197 2.84 -1.71 -7.68
C ASN A 197 3.93 -2.79 -7.54
N THR A 198 3.92 -3.54 -6.43
CA THR A 198 4.84 -4.66 -6.17
C THR A 198 4.14 -6.02 -6.17
N GLY A 199 2.87 -6.10 -6.58
CA GLY A 199 2.11 -7.35 -6.69
C GLY A 199 1.53 -7.87 -5.36
N HIS A 200 1.67 -7.15 -4.26
CA HIS A 200 1.18 -7.54 -2.94
C HIS A 200 -0.30 -7.11 -2.73
N TYR A 201 -1.20 -7.54 -3.62
CA TYR A 201 -2.60 -7.07 -3.68
C TYR A 201 -3.42 -7.34 -2.41
N GLY A 202 -3.17 -8.47 -1.74
CA GLY A 202 -3.79 -8.79 -0.45
C GLY A 202 -3.36 -7.81 0.65
N SER A 203 -2.06 -7.53 0.78
CA SER A 203 -1.57 -6.56 1.76
C SER A 203 -2.00 -5.13 1.41
N ALA A 204 -2.05 -4.78 0.12
CA ALA A 204 -2.61 -3.49 -0.33
C ALA A 204 -4.07 -3.35 0.10
N HIS A 205 -4.87 -4.42 -0.02
CA HIS A 205 -6.26 -4.44 0.42
C HIS A 205 -6.38 -4.08 1.90
N ASP A 206 -5.54 -4.66 2.76
CA ASP A 206 -5.54 -4.39 4.20
C ASP A 206 -5.23 -2.92 4.51
N GLN A 207 -4.28 -2.32 3.77
CA GLN A 207 -3.98 -0.89 3.92
C GLN A 207 -5.15 0.00 3.49
N PHE A 208 -5.85 -0.36 2.41
CA PHE A 208 -7.09 0.33 2.04
C PHE A 208 -8.17 0.21 3.12
N GLN A 209 -8.31 -0.96 3.77
CA GLN A 209 -9.27 -1.11 4.88
C GLN A 209 -8.97 -0.15 6.05
N ILE A 210 -7.69 0.05 6.38
CA ILE A 210 -7.28 1.02 7.40
C ILE A 210 -7.62 2.44 6.93
N LEU A 211 -7.24 2.78 5.70
CA LEU A 211 -7.47 4.11 5.12
C LEU A 211 -8.95 4.51 5.15
N PHE A 212 -9.88 3.62 4.80
CA PHE A 212 -11.33 3.90 4.81
C PHE A 212 -11.94 4.01 6.22
N LYS A 213 -11.23 3.57 7.26
CA LYS A 213 -11.64 3.69 8.67
C LYS A 213 -11.12 4.97 9.32
N LEU A 214 -10.19 5.69 8.69
CA LEU A 214 -9.64 6.93 9.25
C LEU A 214 -10.73 8.02 9.35
N PRO A 215 -10.88 8.70 10.51
CA PRO A 215 -11.91 9.72 10.74
C PRO A 215 -11.52 11.06 10.11
N VAL A 216 -11.57 11.10 8.78
CA VAL A 216 -10.94 12.15 7.99
C VAL A 216 -11.88 12.60 6.87
N SER A 217 -12.29 13.87 6.90
CA SER A 217 -13.05 14.50 5.82
C SER A 217 -12.13 14.88 4.66
N ARG A 218 -12.50 14.51 3.43
CA ARG A 218 -11.69 14.77 2.24
C ARG A 218 -12.49 15.39 1.10
N PRO A 219 -11.82 16.18 0.23
CA PRO A 219 -12.35 16.53 -1.07
C PRO A 219 -12.77 15.27 -1.85
N GLN A 220 -13.91 15.36 -2.55
CA GLN A 220 -14.51 14.24 -3.25
C GLN A 220 -13.57 13.63 -4.31
N ASN A 221 -12.80 14.46 -5.03
CA ASN A 221 -11.84 14.03 -6.05
C ASN A 221 -10.71 13.16 -5.48
N VAL A 222 -10.18 13.48 -4.30
CA VAL A 222 -9.12 12.70 -3.65
C VAL A 222 -9.66 11.33 -3.25
N LEU A 223 -10.88 11.31 -2.68
CA LEU A 223 -11.51 10.07 -2.25
C LEU A 223 -11.91 9.20 -3.46
N GLN A 224 -12.40 9.80 -4.54
CA GLN A 224 -12.72 9.12 -5.80
C GLN A 224 -11.50 8.38 -6.36
N ASN A 225 -10.34 9.06 -6.49
CA ASN A 225 -9.11 8.41 -6.98
C ASN A 225 -8.73 7.18 -6.12
N VAL A 226 -8.79 7.32 -4.79
CA VAL A 226 -8.46 6.22 -3.87
C VAL A 226 -9.45 5.07 -3.97
N VAL A 227 -10.75 5.36 -4.10
CA VAL A 227 -11.80 4.35 -4.25
C VAL A 227 -11.67 3.60 -5.57
N SER A 228 -11.34 4.28 -6.67
CA SER A 228 -11.12 3.66 -7.97
C SER A 228 -9.90 2.74 -7.98
N ILE A 229 -8.77 3.19 -7.43
CA ILE A 229 -7.58 2.33 -7.28
C ILE A 229 -7.88 1.13 -6.37
N TYR A 230 -8.67 1.33 -5.31
CA TYR A 230 -9.14 0.23 -4.48
C TYR A 230 -10.02 -0.75 -5.26
N ALA A 231 -10.90 -0.27 -6.15
CA ALA A 231 -11.70 -1.13 -7.02
C ALA A 231 -10.83 -1.99 -7.95
N ILE A 232 -9.78 -1.42 -8.53
CA ILE A 232 -8.76 -2.17 -9.29
C ILE A 232 -8.11 -3.25 -8.40
N ASN A 233 -7.67 -2.87 -7.19
CA ASN A 233 -7.05 -3.81 -6.25
C ASN A 233 -8.01 -4.96 -5.87
N THR A 234 -9.30 -4.68 -5.73
CA THR A 234 -10.28 -5.72 -5.37
C THR A 234 -10.44 -6.80 -6.43
N VAL A 235 -10.28 -6.46 -7.70
CA VAL A 235 -10.27 -7.44 -8.80
C VAL A 235 -9.04 -8.36 -8.70
N LEU A 236 -7.88 -7.79 -8.35
CA LEU A 236 -6.62 -8.52 -8.27
C LEU A 236 -6.51 -9.38 -7.00
N ALA A 237 -7.04 -8.91 -5.87
CA ALA A 237 -6.90 -9.55 -4.56
C ALA A 237 -7.88 -10.71 -4.28
N ASP A 238 -8.82 -11.04 -5.18
CA ASP A 238 -9.85 -12.11 -5.00
C ASP A 238 -10.72 -12.02 -3.73
N ASN A 239 -10.73 -10.88 -3.06
CA ASN A 239 -11.41 -10.75 -1.77
C ASN A 239 -12.93 -10.64 -1.93
N LYS A 240 -13.68 -11.71 -1.63
CA LYS A 240 -15.15 -11.79 -1.83
C LYS A 240 -16.00 -10.76 -1.05
N ARG A 241 -15.44 -9.97 -0.13
CA ARG A 241 -16.18 -8.96 0.67
C ARG A 241 -15.69 -7.55 0.35
N HIS A 242 -16.53 -6.76 -0.31
CA HIS A 242 -16.23 -5.38 -0.71
C HIS A 242 -17.12 -4.35 -0.01
N THR A 243 -17.28 -4.41 1.31
CA THR A 243 -18.11 -3.49 2.10
C THR A 243 -17.80 -2.01 1.83
N ASN A 244 -16.53 -1.65 1.61
CA ASN A 244 -16.16 -0.28 1.27
C ASN A 244 -16.60 0.14 -0.14
N LEU A 245 -16.60 -0.76 -1.14
CA LEU A 245 -17.13 -0.42 -2.47
C LEU A 245 -18.63 -0.20 -2.43
N VAL A 246 -19.36 -0.92 -1.57
CA VAL A 246 -20.79 -0.67 -1.36
C VAL A 246 -21.00 0.70 -0.70
N LYS A 247 -20.21 1.03 0.32
CA LYS A 247 -20.30 2.32 1.04
C LYS A 247 -19.94 3.52 0.15
N TYR A 248 -18.91 3.38 -0.69
CA TYR A 248 -18.37 4.44 -1.53
C TYR A 248 -18.72 4.28 -3.02
N GLY A 249 -19.73 3.46 -3.34
CA GLY A 249 -20.07 3.09 -4.74
C GLY A 249 -20.33 4.29 -5.65
N GLY A 250 -20.93 5.35 -5.12
CA GLY A 250 -21.16 6.60 -5.86
C GLY A 250 -19.89 7.41 -6.18
N LEU A 251 -18.73 6.99 -5.67
CA LEU A 251 -17.42 7.60 -5.94
C LEU A 251 -16.52 6.69 -6.78
N VAL A 252 -16.99 5.52 -7.19
CA VAL A 252 -16.21 4.62 -8.05
C VAL A 252 -16.26 5.14 -9.48
N ASP A 253 -15.11 5.19 -10.14
CA ASP A 253 -15.01 5.49 -11.56
C ASP A 253 -15.84 4.50 -12.42
N PRO A 254 -16.65 4.98 -13.38
CA PRO A 254 -17.43 4.10 -14.27
C PRO A 254 -16.59 3.01 -14.97
N HIS A 255 -15.36 3.32 -15.39
CA HIS A 255 -14.46 2.32 -15.99
C HIS A 255 -14.10 1.22 -14.98
N CYS A 256 -13.90 1.57 -13.70
CA CYS A 256 -13.67 0.56 -12.65
C CYS A 256 -14.91 -0.31 -12.41
N CYS A 257 -16.12 0.26 -12.49
CA CYS A 257 -17.36 -0.52 -12.43
C CYS A 257 -17.47 -1.49 -13.62
N HIS A 258 -17.16 -1.03 -14.84
CA HIS A 258 -17.14 -1.88 -16.03
C HIS A 258 -16.08 -2.98 -15.95
N LEU A 259 -14.92 -2.70 -15.36
CA LEU A 259 -13.87 -3.70 -15.12
C LEU A 259 -14.40 -4.84 -14.22
N VAL A 260 -15.04 -4.51 -13.10
CA VAL A 260 -15.63 -5.49 -12.18
C VAL A 260 -16.76 -6.27 -12.87
N GLN A 261 -17.66 -5.58 -13.58
CA GLN A 261 -18.78 -6.20 -14.26
C GLN A 261 -18.32 -7.17 -15.37
N SER A 262 -17.37 -6.76 -16.20
CA SER A 262 -16.88 -7.58 -17.32
C SER A 262 -16.11 -8.81 -16.85
N LEU A 263 -15.45 -8.76 -15.69
CA LEU A 263 -14.88 -9.93 -15.02
C LEU A 263 -15.96 -10.90 -14.53
N GLN A 264 -17.03 -10.37 -13.91
CA GLN A 264 -18.14 -11.19 -13.40
C GLN A 264 -18.91 -11.89 -14.51
N THR A 265 -19.10 -11.22 -15.66
CA THR A 265 -19.81 -11.76 -16.82
C THR A 265 -18.89 -12.50 -17.80
N SER A 266 -17.60 -12.63 -17.49
CA SER A 266 -16.59 -13.27 -18.35
C SER A 266 -16.57 -12.71 -19.79
N GLN A 267 -16.61 -11.38 -19.94
CA GLN A 267 -16.54 -10.67 -21.24
C GLN A 267 -15.13 -10.11 -21.54
N PRO A 268 -14.21 -10.89 -22.16
CA PRO A 268 -12.81 -10.50 -22.36
C PRO A 268 -12.62 -9.21 -23.15
N THR A 269 -13.33 -9.02 -24.26
CA THR A 269 -13.13 -7.88 -25.15
C THR A 269 -13.38 -6.56 -24.42
N HIS A 270 -14.49 -6.46 -23.70
CA HIS A 270 -14.80 -5.27 -22.89
C HIS A 270 -13.83 -5.10 -21.73
N PHE A 271 -13.43 -6.20 -21.08
CA PHE A 271 -12.46 -6.16 -20.00
C PHE A 271 -11.12 -5.58 -20.47
N TYR A 272 -10.54 -6.13 -21.55
CA TYR A 272 -9.24 -5.69 -22.07
C TYR A 272 -9.27 -4.23 -22.56
N GLN A 273 -10.34 -3.80 -23.23
CA GLN A 273 -10.52 -2.39 -23.61
C GLN A 273 -10.57 -1.48 -22.38
N THR A 274 -11.27 -1.90 -21.32
CA THR A 274 -11.36 -1.15 -20.07
C THR A 274 -10.00 -1.05 -19.38
N VAL A 275 -9.22 -2.14 -19.35
CA VAL A 275 -7.85 -2.14 -18.80
C VAL A 275 -6.95 -1.15 -19.54
N GLU A 276 -7.04 -1.06 -20.86
CA GLU A 276 -6.26 -0.09 -21.64
C GLU A 276 -6.64 1.37 -21.33
N THR A 277 -7.91 1.65 -21.11
CA THR A 277 -8.37 2.98 -20.69
C THR A 277 -7.83 3.31 -19.29
N LEU A 278 -7.98 2.39 -18.33
CA LEU A 278 -7.49 2.57 -16.97
C LEU A 278 -5.95 2.75 -16.93
N ALA A 279 -5.20 2.05 -17.78
CA ALA A 279 -3.75 2.20 -17.88
C ALA A 279 -3.32 3.62 -18.32
N LYS A 280 -4.17 4.34 -19.06
CA LYS A 280 -3.93 5.73 -19.46
C LYS A 280 -4.34 6.72 -18.38
N GLU A 281 -5.40 6.41 -17.64
CA GLU A 281 -5.99 7.29 -16.62
C GLU A 281 -5.21 7.25 -15.28
N TYR A 282 -4.68 6.08 -14.91
CA TYR A 282 -4.05 5.84 -13.60
C TYR A 282 -2.53 5.69 -13.71
N SER A 283 -1.85 6.78 -14.06
CA SER A 283 -0.38 6.83 -14.22
C SER A 283 0.41 6.56 -12.94
N ASP A 284 -0.21 6.64 -11.76
CA ASP A 284 0.37 6.26 -10.47
C ASP A 284 0.61 4.74 -10.33
N LEU A 285 -0.03 3.92 -11.18
CA LEU A 285 0.11 2.47 -11.19
C LEU A 285 1.11 2.03 -12.26
N VAL A 286 1.96 1.07 -11.91
CA VAL A 286 2.94 0.54 -12.87
C VAL A 286 2.26 -0.34 -13.93
N PRO A 287 2.79 -0.42 -15.17
CA PRO A 287 2.20 -1.24 -16.25
C PRO A 287 1.89 -2.69 -15.86
N GLN A 288 2.73 -3.29 -15.02
CA GLN A 288 2.56 -4.66 -14.52
C GLN A 288 1.20 -4.89 -13.83
N VAL A 289 0.64 -3.89 -13.14
CA VAL A 289 -0.68 -4.02 -12.49
C VAL A 289 -1.77 -4.29 -13.53
N PHE A 290 -1.66 -3.67 -14.70
CA PHE A 290 -2.60 -3.85 -15.81
C PHE A 290 -2.36 -5.16 -16.56
N ASP A 291 -1.11 -5.62 -16.65
CA ASP A 291 -0.80 -6.97 -17.16
C ASP A 291 -1.37 -8.05 -16.24
N ASP A 292 -1.27 -7.87 -14.92
CA ASP A 292 -1.87 -8.77 -13.94
C ASP A 292 -3.41 -8.77 -14.03
N LEU A 293 -4.05 -7.64 -14.36
CA LEU A 293 -5.49 -7.61 -14.65
C LEU A 293 -5.84 -8.45 -15.88
N ARG A 294 -5.06 -8.36 -16.96
CA ARG A 294 -5.28 -9.17 -18.18
C ARG A 294 -5.09 -10.66 -17.88
N ALA A 295 -4.04 -11.00 -17.15
CA ALA A 295 -3.79 -12.36 -16.66
C ALA A 295 -4.97 -12.86 -15.81
N LYS A 296 -5.55 -12.00 -14.96
CA LYS A 296 -6.72 -12.33 -14.14
C LYS A 296 -7.93 -12.73 -14.99
N MET A 297 -8.21 -11.96 -16.04
CA MET A 297 -9.32 -12.25 -16.95
C MET A 297 -9.08 -13.55 -17.73
N ARG A 298 -7.86 -13.75 -18.24
CA ARG A 298 -7.44 -15.01 -18.89
C ARG A 298 -7.67 -16.20 -17.97
N LEU A 299 -7.21 -16.11 -16.72
CA LEU A 299 -7.43 -17.14 -15.70
C LEU A 299 -8.93 -17.38 -15.44
N ARG A 300 -9.75 -16.33 -15.33
CA ARG A 300 -11.19 -16.45 -15.11
C ARG A 300 -11.89 -17.18 -16.25
N ILE A 301 -11.50 -16.92 -17.50
CA ILE A 301 -12.03 -17.62 -18.68
C ILE A 301 -11.68 -19.09 -18.61
N LEU A 302 -10.41 -19.42 -18.39
CA LEU A 302 -9.95 -20.80 -18.23
C LEU A 302 -10.70 -21.52 -17.10
N GLN A 303 -10.82 -20.89 -15.92
CA GLN A 303 -11.58 -21.44 -14.79
C GLN A 303 -13.04 -21.74 -15.14
N THR A 304 -13.72 -20.82 -15.81
CA THR A 304 -15.13 -21.00 -16.22
C THR A 304 -15.29 -22.19 -17.16
N HIS A 305 -14.32 -22.44 -18.04
CA HIS A 305 -14.33 -23.62 -18.90
C HIS A 305 -14.00 -24.89 -18.11
N LEU A 306 -13.00 -24.84 -17.24
CA LEU A 306 -12.57 -25.96 -16.42
C LEU A 306 -13.66 -26.47 -15.47
N GLU A 307 -14.57 -25.61 -14.99
CA GLU A 307 -15.72 -25.99 -14.16
C GLU A 307 -16.62 -27.05 -14.82
N LEU A 308 -16.59 -27.18 -16.15
CA LEU A 308 -17.37 -28.16 -16.92
C LEU A 308 -16.72 -29.55 -16.98
N TYR A 309 -15.46 -29.68 -16.56
CA TYR A 309 -14.66 -30.88 -16.75
C TYR A 309 -14.08 -31.39 -15.43
N LYS A 310 -14.03 -32.72 -15.28
CA LYS A 310 -13.24 -33.37 -14.21
C LYS A 310 -11.79 -33.56 -14.60
N VAL A 311 -11.56 -33.85 -15.88
CA VAL A 311 -10.25 -34.13 -16.47
C VAL A 311 -10.24 -33.52 -17.86
N VAL A 312 -9.17 -32.80 -18.21
CA VAL A 312 -9.03 -32.12 -19.50
C VAL A 312 -7.62 -32.27 -20.06
N ARG A 313 -7.51 -32.49 -21.37
CA ARG A 313 -6.22 -32.54 -22.07
C ARG A 313 -5.72 -31.13 -22.36
N LEU A 314 -4.41 -30.94 -22.32
CA LEU A 314 -3.76 -29.66 -22.63
C LEU A 314 -4.16 -29.12 -24.02
N THR A 315 -4.23 -29.97 -25.04
CA THR A 315 -4.62 -29.55 -26.39
C THR A 315 -6.03 -28.96 -26.47
N THR A 316 -6.93 -29.40 -25.59
CA THR A 316 -8.27 -28.79 -25.46
C THR A 316 -8.17 -27.41 -24.82
N LEU A 317 -7.30 -27.22 -23.82
CA LEU A 317 -7.08 -25.91 -23.22
C LEU A 317 -6.43 -24.93 -24.18
N GLU A 318 -5.45 -25.37 -24.97
CA GLU A 318 -4.79 -24.54 -25.99
C GLU A 318 -5.77 -24.12 -27.11
N SER A 319 -6.82 -24.89 -27.35
CA SER A 319 -7.89 -24.49 -28.28
C SER A 319 -8.79 -23.37 -27.73
N ILE A 320 -8.89 -23.26 -26.41
CA ILE A 320 -9.68 -22.24 -25.69
C ILE A 320 -8.82 -21.00 -25.46
N ASP A 321 -7.65 -21.19 -24.86
CA ASP A 321 -6.64 -20.20 -24.56
C ASP A 321 -5.57 -20.29 -25.64
N GLN A 322 -5.74 -19.50 -26.69
CA GLN A 322 -4.94 -19.53 -27.93
C GLN A 322 -3.51 -19.00 -27.74
N PHE A 323 -2.93 -19.21 -26.56
CA PHE A 323 -1.61 -18.78 -26.17
C PHE A 323 -0.68 -19.99 -25.98
N PRO A 324 0.58 -19.90 -26.44
CA PRO A 324 1.53 -21.02 -26.41
C PRO A 324 2.01 -21.36 -24.99
N ASP A 325 1.83 -20.47 -24.02
CA ASP A 325 2.26 -20.61 -22.62
C ASP A 325 1.15 -21.17 -21.70
N THR A 326 0.01 -21.62 -22.24
CA THR A 326 -1.18 -22.06 -21.47
C THR A 326 -0.86 -23.05 -20.34
N LYS A 327 0.00 -24.04 -20.60
CA LYS A 327 0.45 -25.01 -19.59
C LYS A 327 1.18 -24.32 -18.43
N GLN A 328 2.23 -23.55 -18.75
CA GLN A 328 3.06 -22.84 -17.77
C GLN A 328 2.23 -21.82 -16.97
N PHE A 329 1.30 -21.14 -17.64
CA PHE A 329 0.38 -20.19 -17.03
C PHE A 329 -0.50 -20.88 -15.98
N LEU A 330 -1.12 -22.01 -16.30
CA LEU A 330 -1.96 -22.76 -15.36
C LEU A 330 -1.12 -23.38 -14.22
N GLU A 331 0.06 -23.91 -14.50
CA GLU A 331 0.98 -24.44 -13.48
C GLU A 331 1.37 -23.35 -12.47
N HIS A 332 1.67 -22.13 -12.94
CA HIS A 332 1.95 -20.98 -12.08
C HIS A 332 0.76 -20.61 -11.17
N HIS A 333 -0.46 -20.90 -11.60
CA HIS A 333 -1.68 -20.68 -10.82
C HIS A 333 -2.13 -21.90 -10.01
N GLY A 334 -1.25 -22.89 -9.82
CA GLY A 334 -1.46 -24.03 -8.92
C GLY A 334 -2.21 -25.21 -9.52
N TYR A 335 -2.40 -25.24 -10.84
CA TYR A 335 -2.93 -26.42 -11.55
C TYR A 335 -1.81 -27.42 -11.81
N VAL A 336 -2.10 -28.72 -11.74
CA VAL A 336 -1.10 -29.79 -11.90
C VAL A 336 -1.44 -30.65 -13.11
N PHE A 337 -0.46 -30.81 -14.01
CA PHE A 337 -0.57 -31.68 -15.17
C PHE A 337 0.16 -33.00 -14.95
N ASP A 338 -0.47 -34.12 -15.34
CA ASP A 338 0.15 -35.44 -15.45
C ASP A 338 0.02 -35.89 -16.92
N ASN A 339 1.14 -36.09 -17.61
CA ASN A 339 1.17 -36.47 -19.03
C ASN A 339 0.23 -35.60 -19.92
N ASP A 340 0.31 -34.28 -19.77
CA ASP A 340 -0.52 -33.28 -20.47
C ASP A 340 -2.03 -33.41 -20.21
N ILE A 341 -2.40 -34.06 -19.10
CA ILE A 341 -3.75 -34.15 -18.60
C ILE A 341 -3.84 -33.35 -17.29
N LEU A 342 -4.73 -32.37 -17.27
CA LEU A 342 -5.10 -31.63 -16.08
C LEU A 342 -6.24 -32.37 -15.36
N SER A 343 -6.00 -32.74 -14.10
CA SER A 343 -7.08 -33.08 -13.17
C SER A 343 -7.60 -31.79 -12.56
N VAL A 344 -8.85 -31.42 -12.85
CA VAL A 344 -9.43 -30.19 -12.31
C VAL A 344 -9.71 -30.45 -10.83
N PRO A 345 -9.08 -29.70 -9.90
CA PRO A 345 -9.36 -29.87 -8.49
C PRO A 345 -10.84 -29.59 -8.25
N GLU A 346 -11.58 -30.55 -7.68
CA GLU A 346 -12.95 -30.30 -7.26
C GLU A 346 -12.94 -29.05 -6.36
N PRO A 347 -13.90 -28.11 -6.54
CA PRO A 347 -13.99 -26.96 -5.65
C PRO A 347 -13.96 -27.45 -4.20
N ARG A 348 -13.11 -26.84 -3.35
CA ARG A 348 -12.76 -27.26 -1.97
C ARG A 348 -13.93 -27.27 -0.97
N GLU A 349 -15.13 -27.68 -1.37
CA GLU A 349 -16.26 -27.93 -0.48
C GLU A 349 -16.65 -29.41 -0.34
N THR A 350 -16.07 -30.35 -1.10
CA THR A 350 -16.47 -31.77 -0.95
C THR A 350 -15.32 -32.77 -1.13
N ALA A 351 -14.33 -32.73 -0.23
CA ALA A 351 -13.56 -33.94 0.04
C ALA A 351 -14.48 -34.95 0.75
N GLN A 352 -15.01 -35.88 -0.04
CA GLN A 352 -15.53 -37.22 0.29
C GLN A 352 -15.56 -37.61 1.79
N THR A 353 -16.56 -37.12 2.50
CA THR A 353 -17.47 -37.97 3.27
C THR A 353 -18.86 -37.71 2.69
N ILE A 354 -19.70 -38.72 2.51
CA ILE A 354 -21.10 -38.50 2.09
C ILE A 354 -21.73 -37.58 3.15
N ASP A 355 -21.80 -36.29 2.86
CA ASP A 355 -22.36 -35.29 3.77
C ASP A 355 -23.88 -35.49 3.79
N ASN A 356 -24.48 -35.33 4.97
CA ASN A 356 -25.92 -35.36 5.17
C ASN A 356 -26.64 -34.42 4.19
N LYS A 357 -26.00 -33.33 3.73
CA LYS A 357 -26.56 -32.44 2.70
C LYS A 357 -26.73 -33.11 1.33
N THR A 358 -25.80 -33.97 0.92
CA THR A 358 -25.89 -34.69 -0.36
C THR A 358 -26.99 -35.76 -0.30
N LEU A 359 -27.11 -36.45 0.84
CA LEU A 359 -28.22 -37.36 1.12
C LEU A 359 -29.57 -36.63 1.19
N VAL A 360 -29.64 -35.48 1.86
CA VAL A 360 -30.85 -34.64 1.91
C VAL A 360 -31.20 -34.11 0.51
N ALA A 361 -30.23 -33.72 -0.31
CA ALA A 361 -30.48 -33.30 -1.69
C ALA A 361 -31.00 -34.46 -2.56
N ALA A 362 -30.48 -35.68 -2.37
CA ALA A 362 -30.96 -36.88 -3.02
C ALA A 362 -32.39 -37.24 -2.59
N ILE A 363 -32.68 -37.19 -1.28
CA ILE A 363 -34.02 -37.39 -0.72
C ILE A 363 -35.00 -36.34 -1.26
N THR A 364 -34.62 -35.06 -1.25
CA THR A 364 -35.45 -33.96 -1.79
C THR A 364 -35.70 -34.15 -3.29
N SER A 365 -34.72 -34.70 -4.03
CA SER A 365 -34.86 -35.00 -5.45
C SER A 365 -35.79 -36.19 -5.68
N LEU A 366 -35.71 -37.24 -4.85
CA LEU A 366 -36.64 -38.38 -4.88
C LEU A 366 -38.07 -37.94 -4.54
N ASP A 367 -38.25 -37.08 -3.54
CA ASP A 367 -39.56 -36.51 -3.18
C ASP A 367 -40.14 -35.68 -4.33
N ARG A 368 -39.30 -34.89 -5.02
CA ARG A 368 -39.73 -34.15 -6.22
C ARG A 368 -40.11 -35.10 -7.36
N ILE A 369 -39.37 -36.20 -7.56
CA ILE A 369 -39.69 -37.19 -8.59
C ILE A 369 -41.02 -37.90 -8.26
N ALA A 370 -41.23 -38.28 -6.99
CA ALA A 370 -42.45 -38.90 -6.50
C ALA A 370 -43.67 -37.96 -6.64
N ALA A 371 -43.52 -36.69 -6.26
CA ALA A 371 -44.55 -35.68 -6.42
C ALA A 371 -44.90 -35.47 -7.91
N LYS A 372 -43.88 -35.37 -8.78
CA LYS A 372 -44.07 -35.18 -10.23
C LYS A 372 -44.70 -36.40 -10.89
N THR A 373 -44.40 -37.61 -10.45
CA THR A 373 -45.04 -38.86 -10.94
C THR A 373 -46.48 -38.98 -10.47
N SER A 374 -46.79 -38.64 -9.22
CA SER A 374 -48.18 -38.58 -8.73
C SER A 374 -49.02 -37.55 -9.49
N GLN A 375 -48.47 -36.35 -9.70
CA GLN A 375 -49.15 -35.29 -10.45
C GLN A 375 -49.38 -35.67 -11.92
N THR A 376 -48.41 -36.34 -12.56
CA THR A 376 -48.59 -36.83 -13.94
C THR A 376 -49.57 -38.00 -14.04
N ALA A 377 -49.68 -38.86 -13.02
CA ALA A 377 -50.70 -39.91 -12.96
C ALA A 377 -52.11 -39.30 -12.85
N GLN A 378 -52.31 -38.34 -11.94
CA GLN A 378 -53.59 -37.63 -11.78
C GLN A 378 -53.97 -36.86 -13.05
N LEU A 379 -53.01 -36.21 -13.71
CA LEU A 379 -53.23 -35.54 -15.01
C LEU A 379 -53.65 -36.53 -16.10
N LYS A 380 -53.02 -37.72 -16.19
CA LYS A 380 -53.42 -38.76 -17.15
C LYS A 380 -54.82 -39.30 -16.86
N GLU A 381 -55.19 -39.44 -15.60
CA GLU A 381 -56.51 -39.91 -15.18
C GLU A 381 -57.60 -38.87 -15.48
N ALA A 382 -57.37 -37.61 -15.15
CA ALA A 382 -58.23 -36.49 -15.52
C ALA A 382 -58.39 -36.33 -17.04
N GLN A 383 -57.31 -36.56 -17.81
CA GLN A 383 -57.37 -36.56 -19.27
C GLN A 383 -58.17 -37.75 -19.84
N LYS A 384 -58.06 -38.95 -19.24
CA LYS A 384 -58.87 -40.11 -19.63
C LYS A 384 -60.35 -39.89 -19.34
N LEU A 385 -60.69 -39.35 -18.16
CA LEU A 385 -62.06 -39.01 -17.79
C LEU A 385 -62.66 -37.94 -18.71
N ARG A 386 -61.87 -36.91 -19.09
CA ARG A 386 -62.30 -35.91 -20.08
C ARG A 386 -62.56 -36.51 -21.47
N LYS A 387 -61.77 -37.49 -21.90
CA LYS A 387 -61.99 -38.20 -23.17
C LYS A 387 -63.21 -39.12 -23.12
N GLN A 388 -63.50 -39.74 -21.98
CA GLN A 388 -64.71 -40.57 -21.81
C GLN A 388 -65.98 -39.70 -21.81
N ASN A 389 -65.94 -38.55 -21.15
CA ASN A 389 -67.05 -37.59 -21.12
C ASN A 389 -67.25 -36.80 -22.42
N SER A 390 -66.33 -36.91 -23.39
CA SER A 390 -66.48 -36.31 -24.74
C SER A 390 -66.93 -37.31 -25.80
N ILE A 391 -67.15 -38.59 -25.42
CA ILE A 391 -67.60 -39.68 -26.30
C ILE A 391 -69.00 -40.18 -25.90
N ALA A 392 -69.48 -39.82 -24.70
CA ALA A 392 -70.90 -39.89 -24.31
C ALA A 392 -71.60 -38.58 -24.68
#